data_AF-A0A1H1J7G7-F1
#
_entry.id   AF-A0A1H1J7G7-F1
#
_cell.length_a   1.000
_cell.length_b   1.000
_cell.length_c   1.000
_cell.angle_alpha   90.00
_cell.angle_beta   90.00
_cell.angle_gamma   90.00
#
_symmetry.space_group_name_H-M   'P 1'
#
loop_
_entity.id
_entity.type
_entity.pdbx_description
1 polymer ?
#
loop_
_entity_poly.entity_id
_entity_poly.type
_entity_poly.pdbx_seq_one_letter_code
_entity_poly.pdbx_strand_id
1 'polypeptide(L)'
;MPAKIYPIPGPEDSNASLYDFYGERGEQPPPGKRAPRRPRPKWAPKIIDDWPDRVPVFVEELDLYELYFADELDEIFGIKK
;
A
#
# COMPACT_ATOMS: atom_id res chain seq x y z
N MET A 1 18.00 21.73 -1.13
CA MET A 1 17.85 21.25 0.25
C MET A 1 18.20 19.76 0.26
N PRO A 2 19.19 19.29 1.04
CA PRO A 2 19.56 17.88 1.06
C PRO A 2 18.51 17.06 1.82
N ALA A 3 18.14 15.89 1.29
CA ALA A 3 17.24 14.97 1.96
C ALA A 3 17.94 14.33 3.17
N LYS A 4 17.28 14.33 4.34
CA LYS A 4 17.76 13.58 5.51
C LYS A 4 17.40 12.12 5.29
N ILE A 5 18.39 11.32 4.94
CA ILE A 5 18.26 9.86 4.86
C ILE A 5 18.54 9.32 6.26
N TYR A 6 17.54 8.70 6.87
CA TYR A 6 17.71 8.01 8.15
C TYR A 6 18.05 6.55 7.85
N PRO A 7 19.12 6.00 8.45
CA PRO A 7 19.45 4.59 8.28
C PRO A 7 18.34 3.72 8.87
N ILE A 8 17.91 2.72 8.12
CA ILE A 8 16.99 1.70 8.61
C ILE A 8 17.82 0.79 9.54
N PRO A 9 17.47 0.66 10.82
CA PRO A 9 18.20 -0.20 11.73
C PRO A 9 18.12 -1.66 11.25
N GLY A 10 19.25 -2.35 11.30
CA GLY A 10 19.34 -3.77 11.00
C GLY A 10 18.64 -4.60 12.08
N PRO A 11 18.40 -5.89 11.83
CA PRO A 11 17.67 -6.79 12.74
C PRO A 11 18.32 -6.99 14.12
N GLU A 12 19.48 -6.38 14.38
CA GLU A 12 20.19 -6.46 15.66
C GLU A 12 19.60 -5.52 16.73
N ASP A 13 18.82 -4.52 16.32
CA ASP A 13 18.05 -3.63 17.22
C ASP A 13 16.69 -4.28 17.57
N SER A 14 16.75 -5.44 18.22
CA SER A 14 15.59 -6.33 18.49
C SER A 14 14.47 -5.74 19.35
N ASN A 15 14.68 -4.56 19.94
CA ASN A 15 13.70 -3.88 20.81
C ASN A 15 13.06 -2.64 20.18
N ALA A 16 13.48 -2.22 18.98
CA ALA A 16 12.83 -1.11 18.29
C ALA A 16 11.63 -1.63 17.49
N SER A 17 10.44 -1.56 18.09
CA SER A 17 9.21 -1.95 17.39
C SER A 17 8.95 -0.96 16.26
N LEU A 18 8.48 -1.45 15.10
CA LEU A 18 8.08 -0.61 13.97
C LEU A 18 7.04 0.46 14.38
N TYR A 19 6.31 0.24 15.49
CA TYR A 19 5.34 1.18 16.06
C TYR A 19 5.96 2.36 16.82
N ASP A 20 7.19 2.25 17.33
CA ASP A 20 7.84 3.34 18.07
C ASP A 20 8.15 4.51 17.13
N PHE A 21 8.40 4.23 15.85
CA PHE A 21 8.60 5.25 14.81
C PHE A 21 7.33 6.03 14.44
N TYR A 22 6.14 5.49 14.72
CA TYR A 22 4.86 6.18 14.51
C TYR A 22 4.39 6.93 15.77
N GLY A 23 5.13 6.81 16.88
CA GLY A 23 4.71 7.16 18.23
C GLY A 23 5.25 8.46 18.80
N GLU A 24 5.67 9.45 18.02
CA GLU A 24 5.96 10.79 18.55
C GLU A 24 5.23 11.88 17.78
N ARG A 25 3.89 11.86 17.90
CA ARG A 25 3.10 13.08 17.76
C ARG A 25 3.21 13.83 19.08
N GLY A 26 4.34 14.53 19.22
CA GLY A 26 4.76 15.21 20.44
C GLY A 26 3.72 16.11 21.08
N GLU A 27 4.01 16.41 22.35
CA GLU A 27 3.35 17.44 23.16
C GLU A 27 2.92 18.63 22.31
N GLN A 28 1.63 18.96 22.40
CA GLN A 28 1.07 20.08 21.67
C GLN A 28 1.81 21.36 22.10
N PRO A 29 2.49 22.07 21.18
CA PRO A 29 3.05 23.37 21.52
C PRO A 29 1.91 24.34 21.89
N PRO A 30 2.17 25.36 22.74
CA PRO A 30 1.17 26.35 23.13
C PRO A 30 0.53 26.99 21.88
N PRO A 31 -0.73 27.48 21.96
CA PRO A 31 -1.47 28.00 20.82
C PRO A 31 -0.84 29.29 20.27
N GLY A 32 0.25 29.15 19.51
CA GLY A 32 0.82 30.17 18.66
C GLY A 32 0.12 30.19 17.30
N LYS A 33 0.17 31.33 16.62
CA LYS A 33 -0.40 31.55 15.29
C LYS A 33 0.07 30.44 14.33
N ARG A 34 -0.82 29.48 14.03
CA ARG A 34 -0.53 28.36 13.13
C ARG A 34 -0.23 28.93 11.75
N ALA A 35 0.99 28.68 11.25
CA ALA A 35 1.33 28.99 9.87
C ALA A 35 0.32 28.32 8.91
N PRO A 36 -0.01 28.95 7.77
CA PRO A 36 -0.93 28.36 6.81
C PRO A 36 -0.41 26.99 6.39
N ARG A 37 -1.25 25.96 6.58
CA ARG A 37 -0.93 24.59 6.13
C ARG A 37 -0.71 24.64 4.62
N ARG A 38 0.53 24.45 4.19
CA ARG A 38 0.84 24.26 2.77
C ARG A 38 0.03 23.05 2.27
N PRO A 39 -0.66 23.15 1.13
CA PRO A 39 -1.38 22.00 0.59
C PRO A 39 -0.36 20.87 0.39
N ARG A 40 -0.68 19.70 0.94
CA ARG A 40 0.11 18.51 0.66
C ARG A 40 0.04 18.24 -0.84
N PRO A 41 1.15 17.89 -1.50
CA PRO A 41 1.11 17.53 -2.90
C PRO A 41 0.09 16.41 -3.09
N LYS A 42 -0.78 16.58 -4.08
CA LYS A 42 -1.81 15.59 -4.41
C LYS A 42 -1.08 14.32 -4.84
N TRP A 43 -1.28 13.22 -4.11
CA TRP A 43 -0.69 11.94 -4.48
C TRP A 43 -1.27 11.51 -5.82
N ALA A 44 -0.41 11.48 -6.85
CA ALA A 44 -0.75 11.09 -8.21
C ALA A 44 0.34 10.13 -8.72
N PRO A 45 0.32 8.87 -8.25
CA PRO A 45 1.28 7.88 -8.72
C PRO A 45 1.04 7.59 -10.21
N LYS A 46 2.10 7.41 -10.98
CA LYS A 46 2.00 6.97 -12.37
C LYS A 46 1.61 5.49 -12.36
N ILE A 47 0.38 5.19 -12.72
CA ILE A 47 -0.09 3.81 -12.93
C ILE A 47 0.35 3.42 -14.34
N ILE A 48 1.18 2.38 -14.44
CA ILE A 48 1.60 1.79 -15.71
C ILE A 48 1.02 0.38 -15.70
N ASP A 49 0.29 0.05 -16.76
CA ASP A 49 -0.20 -1.30 -16.98
C ASP A 49 0.85 -2.04 -17.82
N ASP A 50 1.63 -2.89 -17.15
CA ASP A 50 2.70 -3.69 -17.77
C ASP A 50 2.19 -5.05 -18.29
N TRP A 51 0.86 -5.23 -18.38
CA TRP A 51 0.30 -6.49 -18.89
C TRP A 51 0.52 -6.65 -20.40
N PRO A 52 0.76 -7.88 -20.87
CA PRO A 52 0.79 -8.17 -22.29
C PRO A 52 -0.61 -8.02 -22.90
N ASP A 53 -0.68 -7.63 -24.18
CA ASP A 53 -1.94 -7.42 -24.91
C ASP A 53 -2.91 -8.62 -24.82
N ARG A 54 -2.36 -9.83 -24.72
CA ARG A 54 -3.11 -11.06 -24.48
C ARG A 54 -2.34 -11.95 -23.52
N VAL A 55 -2.99 -12.31 -22.42
CA VAL A 55 -2.56 -13.41 -21.58
C VAL A 55 -3.13 -14.70 -22.20
N PRO A 56 -2.31 -15.65 -22.64
CA PRO A 56 -2.81 -16.92 -23.13
C PRO A 56 -3.41 -17.69 -21.94
N VAL A 57 -4.64 -18.16 -22.11
CA VAL A 57 -5.35 -19.00 -21.14
C VAL A 57 -5.78 -20.27 -21.86
N PHE A 58 -5.43 -21.42 -21.31
CA PHE A 58 -5.83 -22.73 -21.85
C PHE A 58 -7.14 -23.20 -21.21
N VAL A 59 -7.86 -24.11 -21.89
CA VAL A 59 -9.14 -24.64 -21.41
C VAL A 59 -8.93 -25.45 -20.13
N GLU A 60 -7.84 -26.21 -20.08
CA GLU A 60 -7.47 -27.02 -18.92
C GLU A 60 -7.12 -26.14 -17.70
N GLU A 61 -6.56 -24.96 -17.93
CA GLU A 61 -6.27 -23.99 -16.87
C GLU A 61 -7.56 -23.35 -16.33
N LEU A 62 -8.53 -23.05 -17.20
CA LEU A 62 -9.83 -22.55 -16.79
C LEU A 62 -10.56 -23.54 -15.88
N ASP A 63 -10.55 -24.83 -16.22
CA ASP A 63 -11.17 -25.88 -15.39
C ASP A 63 -10.53 -25.94 -14.00
N LEU A 64 -9.20 -25.77 -13.91
CA LEU A 64 -8.46 -25.67 -12.65
C LEU A 64 -8.86 -24.42 -11.86
N TYR A 65 -8.98 -23.27 -12.52
CA TYR A 65 -9.38 -22.03 -11.85
C TYR A 65 -10.82 -22.09 -11.34
N GLU A 66 -11.74 -22.64 -12.11
CA GLU A 66 -13.12 -22.84 -11.66
C GLU A 66 -13.18 -23.81 -10.47
N LEU A 67 -12.42 -24.91 -10.50
CA LEU A 67 -12.43 -25.89 -9.42
C LEU A 67 -11.98 -25.30 -8.06
N TYR A 68 -10.98 -24.42 -8.07
CA TYR A 68 -10.36 -23.89 -6.84
C TYR A 68 -10.85 -22.50 -6.44
N PHE A 69 -11.24 -21.67 -7.40
CA PHE A 69 -11.47 -20.25 -7.18
C PHE A 69 -12.86 -19.77 -7.61
N ALA A 70 -13.74 -20.64 -8.13
CA ALA A 70 -15.09 -20.22 -8.55
C ALA A 70 -15.84 -19.47 -7.45
N ASP A 71 -15.89 -20.01 -6.23
CA ASP A 71 -16.62 -19.39 -5.12
C ASP A 71 -16.08 -17.99 -4.77
N GLU A 72 -14.76 -17.81 -4.81
CA GLU A 72 -14.09 -16.55 -4.50
C GLU A 72 -14.29 -15.52 -5.62
N LEU A 73 -14.20 -15.96 -6.88
CA LEU A 73 -14.42 -15.12 -8.05
C LEU A 73 -15.89 -14.67 -8.12
N ASP A 74 -16.84 -15.55 -7.85
CA ASP A 74 -18.27 -15.22 -7.81
C ASP A 74 -18.60 -14.20 -6.71
N GLU A 75 -17.90 -14.29 -5.56
CA GLU A 75 -18.04 -13.30 -4.49
C GLU A 75 -17.45 -11.93 -4.88
N ILE A 76 -16.26 -11.90 -5.47
CA ILE A 76 -15.58 -10.66 -5.87
C ILE A 76 -16.32 -9.95 -7.01
N PHE A 77 -16.75 -10.71 -8.01
CA PHE A 77 -17.44 -10.16 -9.18
C PHE A 77 -18.94 -9.97 -8.97
N GLY A 78 -19.46 -10.39 -7.81
CA GLY A 78 -20.88 -10.24 -7.48
C GLY A 78 -21.77 -11.03 -8.43
N ILE A 79 -21.26 -12.11 -9.02
CA ILE A 79 -22.03 -13.04 -9.85
C ILE A 79 -22.77 -14.02 -8.91
N LYS A 80 -23.35 -13.48 -7.85
CA LYS A 80 -24.38 -14.20 -7.09
C LYS A 80 -25.69 -13.96 -7.85
N LYS A 81 -26.23 -15.01 -8.46
CA LYS A 81 -27.63 -15.05 -8.88
C LYS A 81 -28.56 -14.74 -7.71
#